data_AF-A0A9D7K4C0-F1
#
_entry.id   AF-A0A9D7K4C0-F1
#
_cell.length_a   1.000
_cell.length_b   1.000
_cell.length_c   1.000
_cell.angle_alpha   90.00
_cell.angle_beta   90.00
_cell.angle_gamma   90.00
#
_symmetry.space_group_name_H-M   'P 1'
#
loop_
_entity.id
_entity.type
_entity.pdbx_description
1 polymer ?
#
loop_
_entity_poly.entity_id
_entity_poly.type
_entity_poly.pdbx_seq_one_letter_code
_entity_poly.pdbx_strand_id
1 'polypeptide(L)'
;DATLTAGILDNRNSGQIATAGDLALSADTLVNDGGRVSAGHKLQATIAQGAGNAAGLIVAGTDLGLTAASLDNTAGTLGAVAGSLDANATGAIDNTAGRIEAAQNITSPAPGSPTPMAPWSAMRFPSTPAARRLAIPMVASLPTPR
;
A
#
# COMPACT_ATOMS: atom_id res chain seq x y z
N ASP A 1 -0.03 14.09 25.23
CA ASP A 1 -0.17 12.87 24.41
C ASP A 1 -1.31 12.01 24.92
N ALA A 2 -1.87 11.17 24.06
CA ALA A 2 -3.00 10.30 24.39
C ALA A 2 -2.71 8.86 23.96
N THR A 3 -3.12 7.89 24.78
CA THR A 3 -3.03 6.46 24.46
C THR A 3 -4.42 5.83 24.61
N LEU A 4 -4.90 5.19 23.55
CA LEU A 4 -6.15 4.45 23.56
C LEU A 4 -5.86 2.97 23.32
N THR A 5 -6.43 2.12 24.17
CA THR A 5 -6.37 0.67 24.02
C THR A 5 -7.77 0.10 24.13
N ALA A 6 -8.21 -0.64 23.12
CA ALA A 6 -9.54 -1.24 23.09
C ALA A 6 -9.51 -2.57 22.33
N GLY A 7 -10.43 -3.50 22.60
CA GLY A 7 -10.63 -4.62 21.67
C GLY A 7 -11.22 -4.09 20.36
N ILE A 8 -12.40 -3.48 20.46
CA ILE A 8 -13.03 -2.77 19.34
C ILE A 8 -13.06 -1.29 19.70
N LEU A 9 -12.42 -0.46 18.88
CA LEU A 9 -12.59 0.99 18.96
C LEU A 9 -13.65 1.42 17.94
N ASP A 10 -14.82 1.82 18.44
CA ASP A 10 -15.91 2.31 17.62
C ASP A 10 -15.99 3.84 17.69
N ASN A 11 -15.74 4.50 16.55
CA ASN A 11 -15.80 5.95 16.36
C ASN A 11 -16.70 6.33 15.17
N ARG A 12 -17.67 5.48 14.83
CA ARG A 12 -18.59 5.74 13.70
C ARG A 12 -19.57 6.89 13.97
N ASN A 13 -20.41 7.21 12.98
CA ASN A 13 -21.55 8.12 13.12
C ASN A 13 -21.18 9.52 13.63
N SER A 14 -20.21 10.18 12.98
CA SER A 14 -19.69 11.50 13.41
C SER A 14 -18.98 11.49 14.78
N GLY A 15 -18.50 10.32 15.23
CA GLY A 15 -17.59 10.20 16.35
C GLY A 15 -16.30 11.02 16.14
N GLN A 16 -15.74 11.55 17.23
CA GLN A 16 -14.54 12.37 17.19
C GLN A 16 -13.54 11.92 18.25
N ILE A 17 -12.37 11.47 17.80
CA ILE A 17 -11.19 11.21 18.62
C ILE A 17 -10.14 12.23 18.21
N ALA A 18 -9.85 13.18 19.08
CA ALA A 18 -8.89 14.23 18.79
C ALA A 18 -7.92 14.45 19.96
N THR A 19 -6.65 14.65 19.64
CA THR A 19 -5.62 15.09 20.61
C THR A 19 -4.77 16.19 19.98
N ALA A 20 -4.32 17.14 20.79
CA ALA A 20 -3.38 18.17 20.36
C ALA A 20 -1.92 17.67 20.30
N GLY A 21 -1.62 16.59 21.01
CA GLY A 21 -0.28 15.96 21.07
C GLY A 21 -0.19 14.76 20.13
N ASP A 22 0.64 13.80 20.53
CA ASP A 22 0.70 12.50 19.89
C ASP A 22 -0.51 11.64 20.27
N LEU A 23 -0.94 10.80 19.33
CA LEU A 23 -1.97 9.78 19.51
C LEU A 23 -1.37 8.39 19.29
N ALA A 24 -1.38 7.56 20.32
CA ALA A 24 -1.10 6.14 20.20
C ALA A 24 -2.41 5.35 20.34
N LEU A 25 -2.84 4.70 19.28
CA LEU A 25 -4.02 3.86 19.23
C LEU A 25 -3.62 2.40 19.06
N SER A 26 -4.07 1.54 19.97
CA SER A 26 -3.93 0.10 19.84
C SER A 26 -5.31 -0.55 19.96
N ALA A 27 -5.74 -1.28 18.94
CA ALA A 27 -6.98 -2.03 19.02
C ALA A 27 -6.94 -3.34 18.24
N ASP A 28 -7.89 -4.26 18.48
CA ASP A 28 -8.06 -5.40 17.59
C ASP A 28 -8.73 -4.95 16.30
N THR A 29 -9.81 -4.16 16.42
CA THR A 29 -10.55 -3.59 15.29
C THR A 29 -10.80 -2.11 15.51
N LEU A 30 -10.59 -1.31 14.48
CA LEU A 30 -10.97 0.11 14.43
C LEU A 30 -12.14 0.28 13.47
N VAL A 31 -13.20 0.94 13.91
CA VAL A 31 -14.33 1.34 13.07
C VAL A 31 -14.49 2.85 13.12
N ASN A 32 -13.98 3.56 12.12
CA ASN A 32 -14.04 5.02 11.99
C ASN A 32 -14.95 5.46 10.83
N ASP A 33 -15.93 4.63 10.46
CA ASP A 33 -16.77 4.88 9.29
C ASP A 33 -17.68 6.10 9.53
N GLY A 34 -17.53 7.13 8.69
CA GLY A 34 -18.16 8.43 8.90
C GLY A 34 -17.71 9.16 10.18
N GLY A 35 -16.60 8.73 10.78
CA GLY A 35 -16.00 9.30 11.98
C GLY A 35 -14.76 10.14 11.69
N ARG A 36 -14.19 10.74 12.75
CA ARG A 36 -12.95 11.51 12.67
C ARG A 36 -11.97 11.10 13.77
N VAL A 37 -10.75 10.73 13.37
CA VAL A 37 -9.59 10.59 14.24
C VAL A 37 -8.55 11.63 13.83
N SER A 38 -8.07 12.43 14.78
CA SER A 38 -7.03 13.43 14.52
C SER A 38 -6.00 13.57 15.63
N ALA A 39 -4.73 13.69 15.26
CA ALA A 39 -3.64 14.03 16.16
C ALA A 39 -3.00 15.35 15.74
N GLY A 40 -2.67 16.23 16.69
CA GLY A 40 -1.99 17.49 16.43
C GLY A 40 -0.51 17.32 16.05
N HIS A 41 0.10 16.19 16.47
CA HIS A 41 1.44 15.78 16.07
C HIS A 41 1.37 14.40 15.40
N LYS A 42 1.99 13.37 15.99
CA LYS A 42 2.07 12.02 15.41
C LYS A 42 0.81 11.21 15.73
N LEU A 43 0.33 10.45 14.75
CA LEU A 43 -0.70 9.43 14.94
C LEU A 43 -0.08 8.06 14.66
N GLN A 44 -0.04 7.20 15.67
CA GLN A 44 0.29 5.79 15.51
C GLN A 44 -0.93 4.95 15.81
N ALA A 45 -1.38 4.17 14.82
CA ALA A 45 -2.46 3.22 14.96
C ALA A 45 -1.96 1.79 14.70
N THR A 46 -2.09 0.92 15.69
CA THR A 46 -1.77 -0.51 15.61
C THR A 46 -3.02 -1.32 15.81
N ILE A 47 -3.54 -1.83 14.71
CA ILE A 47 -4.80 -2.57 14.63
C ILE A 47 -4.47 -4.04 14.34
N ALA A 48 -4.87 -4.96 15.21
CA ALA A 48 -4.51 -6.37 15.05
C ALA A 48 -5.24 -7.04 13.87
N GLN A 49 -6.44 -6.55 13.54
CA GLN A 49 -7.33 -7.08 12.51
C GLN A 49 -7.67 -5.98 11.49
N GLY A 50 -8.94 -5.59 11.39
CA GLY A 50 -9.41 -4.63 10.37
C GLY A 50 -9.44 -3.19 10.88
N ALA A 51 -8.95 -2.28 10.05
CA ALA A 51 -9.09 -0.83 10.22
C ALA A 51 -10.07 -0.28 9.17
N GLY A 52 -11.26 0.12 9.62
CA GLY A 52 -12.30 0.76 8.80
C GLY A 52 -12.24 2.28 8.93
N ASN A 53 -12.23 2.96 7.78
CA ASN A 53 -12.29 4.41 7.62
C ASN A 53 -13.19 4.80 6.44
N ALA A 54 -14.27 4.06 6.22
CA ALA A 54 -15.18 4.29 5.10
C ALA A 54 -15.91 5.63 5.27
N ALA A 55 -15.82 6.52 4.29
CA ALA A 55 -16.33 7.91 4.38
C ALA A 55 -15.85 8.67 5.65
N GLY A 56 -14.78 8.21 6.28
CA GLY A 56 -14.21 8.75 7.52
C GLY A 56 -12.95 9.58 7.26
N LEU A 57 -12.40 10.11 8.34
CA LEU A 57 -11.16 10.88 8.31
C LEU A 57 -10.20 10.42 9.41
N ILE A 58 -8.96 10.08 9.03
CA ILE A 58 -7.84 9.88 9.94
C ILE A 58 -6.71 10.82 9.50
N VAL A 59 -6.33 11.76 10.38
CA VAL A 59 -5.32 12.77 10.05
C VAL A 59 -4.30 12.98 11.17
N ALA A 60 -3.03 13.04 10.83
CA ALA A 60 -1.95 13.45 11.71
C ALA A 60 -1.43 14.83 11.32
N GLY A 61 -1.08 15.65 12.31
CA GLY A 61 -0.42 16.93 12.09
C GLY A 61 1.00 16.78 11.54
N THR A 62 1.74 15.76 11.99
CA THR A 62 3.07 15.43 11.48
C THR A 62 3.05 14.10 10.75
N ASP A 63 3.38 12.99 11.43
CA ASP A 63 3.50 11.66 10.84
C ASP A 63 2.28 10.80 11.16
N LEU A 64 1.76 10.10 10.15
CA LEU A 64 0.72 9.11 10.31
C LEU A 64 1.32 7.73 10.05
N GLY A 65 1.26 6.85 11.03
CA GLY A 65 1.53 5.44 10.81
C GLY A 65 0.34 4.57 11.22
N LEU A 66 -0.02 3.66 10.33
CA LEU A 66 -1.17 2.78 10.46
C LEU A 66 -0.71 1.37 10.11
N THR A 67 -0.80 0.47 11.08
CA THR A 67 -0.49 -0.94 10.94
C THR A 67 -1.77 -1.74 11.15
N ALA A 68 -2.17 -2.55 10.17
CA ALA A 68 -3.39 -3.35 10.24
C ALA A 68 -3.25 -4.70 9.54
N ALA A 69 -4.16 -5.64 9.78
CA ALA A 69 -4.26 -6.82 8.91
C ALA A 69 -4.98 -6.47 7.60
N SER A 70 -6.01 -5.64 7.66
CA SER A 70 -6.68 -5.06 6.49
C SER A 70 -7.04 -3.60 6.73
N LEU A 71 -7.09 -2.83 5.64
CA LEU A 71 -7.42 -1.41 5.68
C LEU A 71 -8.52 -1.12 4.66
N ASP A 72 -9.64 -0.58 5.12
CA ASP A 72 -10.71 -0.04 4.30
C ASP A 72 -10.74 1.49 4.45
N ASN A 73 -10.35 2.19 3.39
CA ASN A 73 -10.40 3.64 3.27
C ASN A 73 -11.36 4.06 2.13
N THR A 74 -12.44 3.31 1.91
CA THR A 74 -13.40 3.58 0.83
C THR A 74 -14.10 4.93 1.03
N ALA A 75 -14.03 5.83 0.04
CA ALA A 75 -14.52 7.21 0.14
C ALA A 75 -13.98 8.00 1.36
N GLY A 76 -12.96 7.50 2.05
CA GLY A 76 -12.37 8.07 3.25
C GLY A 76 -11.13 8.88 2.96
N THR A 77 -10.51 9.42 4.01
CA THR A 77 -9.24 10.15 3.92
C THR A 77 -8.27 9.72 5.00
N LEU A 78 -7.05 9.35 4.59
CA LEU A 78 -5.87 9.20 5.44
C LEU A 78 -4.88 10.31 5.08
N GLY A 79 -4.44 11.09 6.08
CA GLY A 79 -3.63 12.28 5.83
C GLY A 79 -2.52 12.51 6.85
N ALA A 80 -1.34 12.89 6.38
CA ALA A 80 -0.27 13.46 7.19
C ALA A 80 0.01 14.91 6.72
N VAL A 81 -0.29 15.90 7.58
CA VAL A 81 -0.33 17.32 7.19
C VAL A 81 1.06 17.90 6.94
N ALA A 82 2.05 17.57 7.77
CA ALA A 82 3.42 18.11 7.66
C ALA A 82 4.50 17.02 7.53
N GLY A 83 4.17 15.75 7.76
CA GLY A 83 5.11 14.64 7.78
C GLY A 83 4.80 13.56 6.75
N SER A 84 5.23 12.34 7.06
CA SER A 84 5.07 11.15 6.22
C SER A 84 3.86 10.30 6.63
N LEU A 85 3.34 9.54 5.68
CA LEU A 85 2.29 8.56 5.91
C LEU A 85 2.84 7.16 5.64
N ASP A 86 2.79 6.28 6.64
CA ASP A 86 3.12 4.86 6.53
C ASP A 86 1.87 4.03 6.82
N ALA A 87 1.25 3.48 5.78
CA ALA A 87 0.07 2.64 5.91
C ALA A 87 0.44 1.22 5.55
N ASN A 88 0.77 0.40 6.55
CA ASN A 88 1.16 -0.98 6.42
C ASN A 88 0.00 -1.94 6.73
N ALA A 89 -0.45 -2.67 5.73
CA ALA A 89 -1.41 -3.76 5.89
C ALA A 89 -0.79 -5.09 5.47
N THR A 90 -0.96 -6.14 6.27
CA THR A 90 -0.50 -7.49 5.88
C THR A 90 -1.39 -8.14 4.82
N GLY A 91 -2.64 -7.67 4.70
CA GLY A 91 -3.64 -8.12 3.75
C GLY A 91 -4.02 -7.02 2.76
N ALA A 92 -5.32 -6.89 2.48
CA ALA A 92 -5.82 -5.95 1.49
C ALA A 92 -5.87 -4.50 2.03
N ILE A 93 -5.54 -3.55 1.14
CA ILE A 93 -5.83 -2.13 1.31
C ILE A 93 -6.86 -1.75 0.25
N ASP A 94 -8.08 -1.43 0.68
CA ASP A 94 -9.09 -0.82 -0.17
C ASP A 94 -9.05 0.70 0.00
N ASN A 95 -8.81 1.42 -1.08
CA ASN A 95 -8.84 2.88 -1.12
C ASN A 95 -9.77 3.37 -2.24
N THR A 96 -10.84 2.60 -2.53
CA THR A 96 -11.75 2.93 -3.62
C THR A 96 -12.46 4.25 -3.36
N ALA A 97 -12.31 5.21 -4.28
CA ALA A 97 -12.78 6.60 -4.11
C ALA A 97 -12.25 7.32 -2.84
N GLY A 98 -11.25 6.75 -2.17
CA GLY A 98 -10.61 7.30 -0.98
C GLY A 98 -9.34 8.08 -1.32
N ARG A 99 -8.81 8.77 -0.32
CA ARG A 99 -7.62 9.63 -0.44
C ARG A 99 -6.58 9.20 0.60
N ILE A 100 -5.34 9.02 0.16
CA ILE A 100 -4.19 8.78 1.03
C ILE A 100 -3.14 9.82 0.69
N GLU A 101 -2.79 10.66 1.67
CA GLU A 101 -1.93 11.82 1.43
C GLU A 101 -0.91 12.03 2.52
N ALA A 102 0.26 12.49 2.11
CA ALA A 102 1.29 12.98 3.00
C ALA A 102 1.95 14.21 2.40
N ALA A 103 2.47 15.09 3.26
CA ALA A 103 3.30 16.20 2.80
C ALA A 103 4.69 15.74 2.33
N GLN A 104 5.19 14.62 2.85
CA GLN A 104 6.53 14.12 2.56
C GLN A 104 6.50 12.80 1.78
N ASN A 105 6.57 11.66 2.46
CA ASN A 105 6.60 10.34 1.83
C ASN A 105 5.32 9.56 2.14
N ILE A 106 4.86 8.75 1.17
CA ILE A 106 3.82 7.74 1.39
C ILE A 106 4.47 6.36 1.24
N THR A 107 4.49 5.59 2.31
CA THR A 107 4.89 4.17 2.30
C THR A 107 3.62 3.33 2.41
N SER A 108 3.34 2.54 1.38
CA SER A 108 2.34 1.47 1.42
C SER A 108 3.06 0.13 1.24
N PRO A 109 2.54 -1.00 1.76
CA PRO A 109 3.12 -2.31 1.54
C PRO A 109 3.09 -2.55 0.04
N ALA A 110 4.28 -2.62 -0.55
CA ALA A 110 4.43 -2.85 -1.96
C ALA A 110 3.73 -4.17 -2.34
N PRO A 111 2.83 -4.20 -3.34
CA PRO A 111 2.58 -5.45 -4.04
C PRO A 111 3.92 -5.86 -4.66
N GLY A 112 4.38 -7.05 -4.31
CA GLY A 112 5.75 -7.53 -4.50
C GLY A 112 6.43 -7.03 -5.78
N SER A 113 7.60 -6.42 -5.62
CA SER A 113 8.46 -6.08 -6.74
C SER A 113 8.65 -7.31 -7.63
N PRO A 114 8.43 -7.24 -8.95
CA PRO A 114 8.74 -8.37 -9.82
C PRO A 114 10.24 -8.62 -9.69
N THR A 115 10.61 -9.82 -9.22
CA THR A 115 11.98 -10.32 -9.31
C THR A 115 12.48 -10.04 -10.73
N PRO A 116 13.58 -9.29 -10.93
CA PRO A 116 14.12 -9.10 -12.27
C PRO A 116 14.50 -10.47 -12.81
N MET A 117 13.75 -10.96 -13.81
CA MET A 117 14.15 -12.16 -14.55
C MET A 117 15.51 -11.87 -15.17
N ALA A 118 16.48 -12.73 -14.89
CA ALA A 118 17.85 -12.59 -15.36
C ALA A 118 17.88 -12.32 -16.89
N PRO A 119 18.79 -11.46 -17.39
CA PRO A 119 18.88 -11.16 -18.81
C PRO A 119 19.21 -12.43 -19.61
N TRP A 120 18.49 -12.64 -20.71
CA TRP A 120 18.66 -13.73 -21.69
C TRP A 120 20.10 -13.90 -22.24
N SER A 121 21.00 -12.96 -21.97
CA SER A 121 22.42 -12.98 -22.38
C SER A 121 23.28 -14.09 -21.76
N ALA A 122 22.78 -14.85 -20.78
CA ALA A 122 23.57 -15.91 -20.13
C ALA A 122 23.33 -17.34 -20.65
N MET A 123 22.40 -17.56 -21.60
CA MET A 123 22.20 -18.89 -22.19
C MET A 123 23.30 -19.19 -23.24
N ARG A 124 24.53 -19.43 -22.78
CA ARG A 124 25.60 -19.99 -23.62
C ARG A 124 25.26 -21.46 -23.85
N PHE A 125 24.57 -21.76 -24.96
CA PHE A 125 24.32 -23.13 -25.38
C PHE A 125 25.66 -23.87 -25.51
N PRO A 126 25.85 -25.03 -24.86
CA PRO A 126 26.98 -25.88 -25.13
C PRO A 126 26.83 -26.48 -26.54
N SER A 127 27.75 -26.11 -27.42
CA SER A 127 27.93 -26.70 -28.74
C SER A 127 28.54 -28.10 -28.60
N THR A 128 27.76 -29.15 -28.85
CA THR A 128 28.31 -30.49 -29.09
C THR A 128 28.57 -30.67 -30.59
N PRO A 129 29.77 -31.11 -31.01
CA PRO A 129 30.10 -31.25 -32.43
C PRO A 129 29.77 -32.64 -32.98
N ALA A 130 29.67 -32.71 -34.32
CA ALA A 130 29.61 -33.89 -35.21
C ALA A 130 28.23 -34.56 -35.39
N ALA A 131 27.70 -34.83 -36.59
CA ALA A 131 28.23 -34.69 -37.94
C ALA A 131 27.10 -34.95 -38.98
N ARG A 132 27.26 -34.33 -40.16
CA ARG A 132 26.93 -34.85 -41.52
C ARG A 132 25.46 -34.93 -41.98
N ARG A 133 25.02 -33.99 -42.83
CA ARG A 133 25.08 -34.02 -44.33
C ARG A 133 24.09 -32.99 -44.93
N LEU A 134 24.56 -32.24 -45.94
CA LEU A 134 23.90 -31.71 -47.15
C LEU A 134 22.40 -31.33 -47.07
N ALA A 135 21.88 -30.18 -47.53
CA ALA A 135 22.37 -29.21 -48.50
C ALA A 135 21.54 -27.90 -48.41
N ILE A 136 22.21 -26.79 -48.71
CA ILE A 136 21.71 -25.46 -49.12
C ILE A 136 21.40 -25.56 -50.65
N PRO A 137 20.68 -24.68 -51.40
CA PRO A 137 20.12 -23.32 -51.17
C PRO A 137 18.60 -23.22 -51.50
N MET A 138 17.87 -22.10 -51.42
CA MET A 138 17.99 -20.93 -52.31
C MET A 138 16.88 -19.91 -51.99
N VAL A 139 17.29 -18.63 -51.81
CA VAL A 139 16.73 -17.32 -52.29
C VAL A 139 15.24 -17.30 -52.72
N ALA A 140 14.38 -16.30 -52.46
CA ALA A 140 14.50 -14.87 -52.20
C ALA A 140 13.12 -14.27 -51.81
N SER A 141 13.15 -12.98 -51.44
CA SER A 141 12.15 -11.94 -51.76
C SER A 141 10.99 -11.67 -50.78
N LEU A 142 11.03 -10.47 -50.20
CA LEU A 142 9.86 -9.70 -49.73
C LEU A 142 8.92 -9.36 -50.91
N PRO A 143 7.64 -9.06 -50.62
CA PRO A 143 7.20 -7.66 -50.77
C PRO A 143 6.27 -7.14 -49.66
N THR A 144 6.18 -5.80 -49.65
CA THR A 144 5.50 -4.84 -48.76
C THR A 144 3.96 -4.96 -48.68
N PRO A 145 3.31 -4.33 -47.67
CA PRO A 145 1.89 -4.47 -47.36
C PRO A 145 0.96 -3.59 -48.24
N ARG A 146 -0.34 -3.93 -48.20
CA ARG A 146 -1.44 -3.40 -49.02
C ARG A 146 -1.68 -1.90 -48.93
#